data_AF-M2QTQ9-F1
#
_entry.id   AF-M2QTQ9-F1
#
_cell.length_a   1.000
_cell.length_b   1.000
_cell.length_c   1.000
_cell.angle_alpha   90.00
_cell.angle_beta   90.00
_cell.angle_gamma   90.00
#
_symmetry.space_group_name_H-M   'P 1'
#
loop_
_entity.id
_entity.type
_entity.pdbx_description
1 polymer ?
#
loop_
_entity_poly.entity_id
_entity_poly.type
_entity_poly.pdbx_seq_one_letter_code
_entity_poly.pdbx_strand_id
1 'polypeptide(L)'
;MRLLTALLRPAVALAAALVLLGGSPLAAHAAPGPGVGWIRVGHFSPKVPPVDIYFAAFGKPEKVVIRKAGYGAVTPYSSVAPGAYTVSMRPADAAASSPPALSATIELKEASAYSLLVFANGPGGGLQGSLVQDDLSAPAAGNGRVRVVQGSAALTPVSVAGQDGKSVVNGAAYGSTTPYTELPEGRWPLKLTSGGTTSESTVDVKAGSTTSLLVTENGTGLKTEAIADGATLPDPPKLGVETGGGGTAPESVPWWLFVLPVALALLVFRRRPAHDR
;
A
#
# COMPACT_ATOMS: atom_id res chain seq x y z
N MET A 1 -22.47 -71.10 40.91
CA MET A 1 -23.77 -71.42 40.27
C MET A 1 -24.03 -70.37 39.19
N ARG A 2 -24.08 -70.78 37.91
CA ARG A 2 -24.72 -70.17 36.70
C ARG A 2 -24.62 -68.63 36.49
N LEU A 3 -23.89 -68.19 35.45
CA LEU A 3 -24.37 -67.80 34.09
C LEU A 3 -25.16 -66.47 34.04
N LEU A 4 -24.62 -65.43 33.40
CA LEU A 4 -25.06 -64.90 32.08
C LEU A 4 -24.54 -63.48 31.79
N THR A 5 -24.19 -63.33 30.52
CA THR A 5 -23.78 -62.18 29.71
C THR A 5 -24.69 -60.94 29.74
N ALA A 6 -24.12 -59.74 29.57
CA ALA A 6 -24.61 -58.74 28.61
C ALA A 6 -23.55 -57.65 28.33
N LEU A 7 -23.33 -57.39 27.04
CA LEU A 7 -22.48 -56.34 26.47
C LEU A 7 -23.05 -54.93 26.75
N LEU A 8 -22.18 -53.92 26.82
CA LEU A 8 -22.17 -52.75 25.91
C LEU A 8 -20.92 -51.88 26.20
N ARG A 9 -20.08 -51.67 25.18
CA ARG A 9 -19.09 -50.57 25.07
C ARG A 9 -19.73 -49.46 24.21
N PRO A 10 -19.08 -48.32 23.93
CA PRO A 10 -18.39 -47.32 24.78
C PRO A 10 -18.88 -45.87 24.43
N ALA A 11 -18.50 -44.84 25.18
CA ALA A 11 -18.55 -43.45 24.66
C ALA A 11 -17.50 -42.57 25.35
N VAL A 12 -16.29 -42.58 24.80
CA VAL A 12 -15.27 -41.56 25.06
C VAL A 12 -15.53 -40.42 24.07
N ALA A 13 -16.08 -39.31 24.54
CA ALA A 13 -16.17 -38.09 23.75
C ALA A 13 -14.84 -37.33 23.87
N LEU A 14 -13.97 -37.48 22.86
CA LEU A 14 -12.79 -36.65 22.68
C LEU A 14 -13.21 -35.39 21.91
N ALA A 15 -13.33 -34.26 22.61
CA ALA A 15 -13.55 -32.97 21.96
C ALA A 15 -12.24 -32.46 21.36
N ALA A 16 -12.11 -32.56 20.03
CA ALA A 16 -11.04 -31.92 19.29
C ALA A 16 -11.36 -30.42 19.14
N ALA A 17 -10.60 -29.56 19.84
CA ALA A 17 -10.63 -28.12 19.64
C ALA A 17 -9.85 -27.78 18.36
N LEU A 18 -10.56 -27.55 17.27
CA LEU A 18 -10.00 -27.03 16.03
C LEU A 18 -9.75 -25.53 16.22
N VAL A 19 -8.50 -25.14 16.50
CA VAL A 19 -8.07 -23.75 16.46
C VAL A 19 -8.10 -23.32 14.99
N LEU A 20 -9.19 -22.64 14.60
CA LEU A 20 -9.24 -21.86 13.36
C LEU A 20 -8.25 -20.70 13.52
N LEU A 21 -7.03 -20.88 13.02
CA LEU A 21 -6.19 -19.75 12.67
C LEU A 21 -6.93 -18.95 11.61
N GLY A 22 -7.61 -17.88 12.02
CA GLY A 22 -8.09 -16.84 11.14
C GLY A 22 -6.87 -16.18 10.49
N GLY A 23 -6.39 -16.75 9.39
CA GLY A 23 -5.53 -16.03 8.48
C GLY A 23 -6.33 -14.84 7.97
N SER A 24 -5.99 -13.64 8.41
CA SER A 24 -6.47 -12.43 7.77
C SER A 24 -6.23 -12.59 6.27
N PRO A 25 -7.25 -12.43 5.41
CA PRO A 25 -7.00 -12.48 3.97
C PRO A 25 -5.94 -11.42 3.68
N LEU A 26 -4.78 -11.86 3.19
CA LEU A 26 -3.81 -10.97 2.57
C LEU A 26 -4.62 -10.11 1.60
N ALA A 27 -4.59 -8.80 1.78
CA ALA A 27 -5.23 -7.88 0.85
C ALA A 27 -4.63 -8.18 -0.53
N ALA A 28 -5.41 -8.86 -1.38
CA ALA A 28 -5.02 -9.09 -2.75
C ALA A 28 -4.84 -7.71 -3.38
N HIS A 29 -3.67 -7.47 -3.96
CA HIS A 29 -3.42 -6.25 -4.73
C HIS A 29 -4.38 -6.30 -5.92
N ALA A 30 -5.49 -5.57 -5.81
CA ALA A 30 -6.36 -5.38 -6.95
C ALA A 30 -5.65 -4.42 -7.91
N ALA A 31 -5.53 -4.81 -9.17
CA ALA A 31 -5.31 -3.85 -10.24
C ALA A 31 -6.63 -3.08 -10.49
N PRO A 32 -6.61 -1.92 -11.15
CA PRO A 32 -7.83 -1.24 -11.55
C PRO A 32 -8.73 -2.17 -12.39
N GLY A 33 -10.03 -2.12 -12.15
CA GLY A 33 -11.03 -2.87 -12.92
C GLY A 33 -11.39 -2.19 -14.25
N PRO A 34 -12.30 -2.80 -15.04
CA PRO A 34 -12.84 -2.20 -16.26
C PRO A 34 -13.44 -0.81 -16.00
N GLY A 35 -13.31 0.12 -16.96
CA GLY A 35 -13.83 1.48 -16.86
C GLY A 35 -13.12 2.38 -15.84
N VAL A 36 -12.04 1.92 -15.19
CA VAL A 36 -11.28 2.68 -14.18
C VAL A 36 -9.80 2.65 -14.52
N GLY A 37 -9.13 3.82 -14.48
CA GLY A 37 -7.68 3.94 -14.45
C GLY A 37 -7.22 4.43 -13.09
N TRP A 38 -6.00 4.09 -12.68
CA TRP A 38 -5.37 4.64 -11.47
C TRP A 38 -4.21 5.55 -11.81
N ILE A 39 -4.07 6.63 -11.04
CA ILE A 39 -2.95 7.57 -11.17
C ILE A 39 -2.47 7.99 -9.78
N ARG A 40 -1.16 8.09 -9.63
CA ARG A 40 -0.53 8.85 -8.55
C ARG A 40 0.51 9.81 -9.11
N VAL A 41 0.84 10.83 -8.33
CA VAL A 41 1.83 11.85 -8.73
C VAL A 41 2.92 11.96 -7.68
N GLY A 42 4.17 12.08 -8.13
CA GLY A 42 5.33 12.26 -7.27
C GLY A 42 6.18 13.47 -7.66
N HIS A 43 6.73 14.17 -6.67
CA HIS A 43 7.61 15.32 -6.87
C HIS A 43 9.06 14.97 -6.50
N PHE A 44 9.93 14.93 -7.50
CA PHE A 44 11.35 14.54 -7.39
C PHE A 44 12.30 15.62 -7.91
N SER A 45 11.92 16.89 -7.82
CA SER A 45 12.83 18.00 -8.12
C SER A 45 13.35 18.62 -6.81
N PRO A 46 14.62 18.40 -6.43
CA PRO A 46 15.12 18.73 -5.08
C PRO A 46 15.25 20.24 -4.82
N LYS A 47 15.37 21.05 -5.88
CA LYS A 47 15.56 22.51 -5.78
C LYS A 47 14.28 23.30 -5.99
N VAL A 48 13.17 22.63 -6.26
CA VAL A 48 11.87 23.28 -6.40
C VAL A 48 11.20 23.33 -5.02
N PRO A 49 10.74 24.53 -4.56
CA PRO A 49 9.99 24.66 -3.33
C PRO A 49 8.70 23.81 -3.35
N PRO A 50 8.04 23.60 -2.20
CA PRO A 50 6.79 22.88 -2.16
C PRO A 50 5.76 23.39 -3.18
N VAL A 51 5.01 22.46 -3.76
CA VAL A 51 4.07 22.74 -4.85
C VAL A 51 2.66 22.24 -4.56
N ASP A 52 1.69 22.88 -5.20
CA ASP A 52 0.35 22.34 -5.35
C ASP A 52 0.24 21.69 -6.73
N ILE A 53 -0.24 20.44 -6.77
CA ILE A 53 -0.43 19.67 -8.00
C ILE A 53 -1.92 19.57 -8.28
N TYR A 54 -2.28 19.91 -9.52
CA TYR A 54 -3.63 19.99 -10.03
C TYR A 54 -3.82 18.97 -11.13
N PHE A 55 -5.05 18.50 -11.26
CA PHE A 55 -5.46 17.51 -12.25
C PHE A 55 -6.79 17.94 -12.86
N ALA A 56 -6.84 18.02 -14.18
CA ALA A 56 -8.04 18.37 -14.93
C ALA A 56 -8.31 17.33 -16.01
N ALA A 57 -9.51 16.77 -16.05
CA ALA A 57 -9.99 16.08 -17.24
C ALA A 57 -10.20 17.11 -18.36
N PHE A 58 -10.05 16.70 -19.61
CA PHE A 58 -10.30 17.59 -20.74
C PHE A 58 -11.67 18.28 -20.65
N GLY A 59 -11.68 19.62 -20.75
CA GLY A 59 -12.89 20.44 -20.65
C GLY A 59 -13.51 20.53 -19.24
N LYS A 60 -12.82 20.07 -18.19
CA LYS A 60 -13.27 20.18 -16.79
C LYS A 60 -12.36 21.13 -16.00
N PRO A 61 -12.87 21.75 -14.91
CA PRO A 61 -12.03 22.57 -14.04
C PRO A 61 -10.94 21.73 -13.36
N GLU A 62 -9.79 22.36 -13.11
CA GLU A 62 -8.70 21.78 -12.33
C GLU A 62 -9.16 21.46 -10.90
N LYS A 63 -8.74 20.30 -10.39
CA LYS A 63 -8.88 19.91 -8.99
C LYS A 63 -7.49 19.72 -8.38
N VAL A 64 -7.32 20.15 -7.14
CA VAL A 64 -6.06 19.89 -6.41
C VAL A 64 -6.02 18.42 -5.99
N VAL A 65 -4.90 17.75 -6.30
CA VAL A 65 -4.66 16.35 -5.91
C VAL A 65 -3.73 16.27 -4.69
N ILE A 66 -2.73 17.14 -4.62
CA ILE A 66 -1.87 17.29 -3.44
C ILE A 66 -1.54 18.76 -3.22
N ARG A 67 -1.56 19.15 -1.94
CA ARG A 67 -1.16 20.47 -1.46
C ARG A 67 0.22 20.39 -0.84
N LYS A 68 1.03 21.43 -1.04
CA LYS A 68 2.34 21.59 -0.37
C LYS A 68 3.25 20.36 -0.51
N ALA A 69 3.20 19.69 -1.66
CA ALA A 69 4.04 18.54 -1.96
C ALA A 69 5.50 18.99 -1.95
N GLY A 70 6.30 18.47 -1.01
CA GLY A 70 7.74 18.69 -0.96
C GLY A 70 8.50 17.69 -1.83
N TYR A 71 9.82 17.84 -1.88
CA TYR A 71 10.70 16.88 -2.53
C TYR A 71 10.57 15.47 -1.91
N GLY A 72 10.37 14.47 -2.76
CA GLY A 72 10.11 13.08 -2.39
C GLY A 72 8.64 12.76 -2.10
N ALA A 73 7.74 13.74 -2.09
CA ALA A 73 6.33 13.47 -1.83
C ALA A 73 5.69 12.71 -3.00
N VAL A 74 4.94 11.66 -2.68
CA VAL A 74 4.16 10.87 -3.64
C VAL A 74 2.75 10.68 -3.10
N THR A 75 1.74 10.89 -3.94
CA THR A 75 0.34 10.66 -3.55
C THR A 75 0.03 9.16 -3.49
N PRO A 76 -0.99 8.75 -2.72
CA PRO A 76 -1.66 7.48 -2.98
C PRO A 76 -2.21 7.43 -4.41
N TYR A 77 -2.53 6.23 -4.89
CA TYR A 77 -3.29 6.07 -6.12
C TYR A 77 -4.70 6.63 -5.97
N SER A 78 -5.15 7.35 -6.99
CA SER A 78 -6.53 7.82 -7.13
C SER A 78 -7.19 7.11 -8.30
N SER A 79 -8.44 6.70 -8.11
CA SER A 79 -9.28 6.16 -9.19
C SER A 79 -9.82 7.29 -10.04
N VAL A 80 -9.69 7.15 -11.36
CA VAL A 80 -10.16 8.13 -12.35
C VAL A 80 -10.80 7.41 -13.53
N ALA A 81 -11.65 8.11 -14.26
CA ALA A 81 -12.15 7.62 -15.52
C ALA A 81 -10.98 7.56 -16.55
N PRO A 82 -10.99 6.61 -17.50
CA PRO A 82 -10.07 6.64 -18.63
C PRO A 82 -10.22 7.92 -19.45
N GLY A 83 -9.13 8.40 -20.03
CA GLY A 83 -9.12 9.57 -20.90
C GLY A 83 -7.88 10.44 -20.78
N ALA A 84 -7.95 11.61 -21.44
CA ALA A 84 -6.89 12.61 -21.43
C ALA A 84 -7.04 13.58 -20.25
N TYR A 85 -5.92 13.86 -19.60
CA TYR A 85 -5.84 14.75 -18.45
C TYR A 85 -4.69 15.73 -18.60
N THR A 86 -4.87 16.92 -18.05
CA THR A 86 -3.80 17.89 -17.84
C THR A 86 -3.39 17.86 -16.37
N VAL A 87 -2.09 17.69 -16.13
CA VAL A 87 -1.48 17.84 -14.81
C VAL A 87 -0.72 19.15 -14.78
N SER A 88 -1.05 19.99 -13.81
CA SER A 88 -0.41 21.29 -13.61
C SER A 88 0.27 21.31 -12.24
N MET A 89 1.50 21.82 -12.16
CA MET A 89 2.23 22.02 -10.91
C MET A 89 2.50 23.50 -10.71
N ARG A 90 2.05 24.07 -9.59
CA ARG A 90 2.28 25.48 -9.23
C ARG A 90 3.01 25.55 -7.89
N PRO A 91 3.75 26.63 -7.61
CA PRO A 91 4.23 26.88 -6.25
C PRO A 91 3.07 26.75 -5.25
N ALA A 92 3.36 26.17 -4.09
CA ALA A 92 2.33 25.98 -3.07
C ALA A 92 1.68 27.31 -2.69
N ASP A 93 0.36 27.27 -2.45
CA ASP A 93 -0.46 28.42 -2.09
C ASP A 93 -0.50 29.55 -3.15
N ALA A 94 0.04 29.33 -4.35
CA ALA A 94 -0.09 30.27 -5.47
C ALA A 94 -1.55 30.36 -5.96
N ALA A 95 -1.91 31.53 -6.52
CA ALA A 95 -3.22 31.71 -7.13
C ALA A 95 -3.42 30.74 -8.31
N ALA A 96 -4.66 30.29 -8.54
CA ALA A 96 -4.97 29.38 -9.65
C ALA A 96 -4.63 29.98 -11.03
N SER A 97 -4.64 31.31 -11.14
CA SER A 97 -4.25 32.05 -12.36
C SER A 97 -2.73 32.15 -12.56
N SER A 98 -1.91 31.76 -11.58
CA SER A 98 -0.46 31.76 -11.74
C SER A 98 -0.04 30.74 -12.81
N PRO A 99 0.95 31.08 -13.66
CA PRO A 99 1.43 30.15 -14.67
C PRO A 99 2.04 28.92 -13.97
N PRO A 100 1.71 27.70 -14.43
CA PRO A 100 2.26 26.50 -13.83
C PRO A 100 3.73 26.30 -14.24
N ALA A 101 4.54 25.80 -13.29
CA ALA A 101 5.93 25.43 -13.52
C ALA A 101 6.07 24.12 -14.32
N LEU A 102 5.05 23.27 -14.27
CA LEU A 102 4.87 22.11 -15.15
C LEU A 102 3.42 22.13 -15.64
N SER A 103 3.22 21.94 -16.94
CA SER A 103 1.93 21.55 -17.51
C SER A 103 2.17 20.38 -18.45
N ALA A 104 1.54 19.24 -18.17
CA ALA A 104 1.71 18.01 -18.94
C ALA A 104 0.34 17.43 -19.30
N THR A 105 0.19 17.00 -20.55
CA THR A 105 -0.97 16.20 -20.97
C THR A 105 -0.60 14.73 -20.87
N ILE A 106 -1.44 13.95 -20.20
CA ILE A 106 -1.28 12.51 -20.06
C ILE A 106 -2.55 11.79 -20.52
N GLU A 107 -2.38 10.54 -20.93
CA GLU A 107 -3.48 9.67 -21.31
C GLU A 107 -3.54 8.48 -20.36
N LEU A 108 -4.70 8.25 -19.76
CA LEU A 108 -4.93 7.16 -18.81
C LEU A 108 -5.91 6.17 -19.42
N LYS A 109 -5.52 4.90 -19.42
CA LYS A 109 -6.34 3.79 -19.90
C LYS A 109 -7.10 3.13 -18.76
N GLU A 110 -8.20 2.48 -19.10
CA GLU A 110 -8.88 1.59 -18.16
C GLU A 110 -8.00 0.39 -17.78
N ALA A 111 -8.34 -0.25 -16.65
CA ALA A 111 -7.65 -1.40 -16.10
C ALA A 111 -6.12 -1.22 -15.98
N SER A 112 -5.65 0.03 -15.89
CA SER A 112 -4.24 0.39 -15.93
C SER A 112 -3.89 1.39 -14.82
N ALA A 113 -2.76 1.16 -14.16
CA ALA A 113 -2.23 2.04 -13.13
C ALA A 113 -1.03 2.83 -13.67
N TYR A 114 -0.91 4.08 -13.26
CA TYR A 114 0.14 4.98 -13.71
C TYR A 114 0.75 5.76 -12.54
N SER A 115 2.05 6.03 -12.65
CA SER A 115 2.80 6.94 -11.81
C SER A 115 3.32 8.10 -12.66
N LEU A 116 2.88 9.32 -12.39
CA LEU A 116 3.46 10.52 -12.97
C LEU A 116 4.52 11.08 -12.03
N LEU A 117 5.79 10.94 -12.38
CA LEU A 117 6.92 11.33 -11.54
C LEU A 117 7.56 12.59 -12.14
N VAL A 118 7.61 13.67 -11.37
CA VAL A 118 8.07 14.99 -11.84
C VAL A 118 9.50 15.25 -11.42
N PHE A 119 10.40 15.46 -12.38
CA PHE A 119 11.82 15.71 -12.19
C PHE A 119 12.22 17.07 -12.76
N ALA A 120 13.42 17.55 -12.42
CA ALA A 120 14.05 18.75 -12.99
C ALA A 120 15.11 18.40 -14.04
N ASN A 121 14.69 17.69 -15.09
CA ASN A 121 15.52 17.28 -16.21
C ASN A 121 14.88 17.65 -17.57
N GLY A 122 13.91 18.56 -17.55
CA GLY A 122 13.22 19.04 -18.75
C GLY A 122 14.01 20.08 -19.55
N PRO A 123 13.45 20.57 -20.67
CA PRO A 123 14.07 21.59 -21.50
C PRO A 123 14.50 22.82 -20.70
N GLY A 124 15.72 23.31 -20.95
CA GLY A 124 16.28 24.45 -20.23
C GLY A 124 16.51 24.23 -18.73
N GLY A 125 16.52 22.97 -18.26
CA GLY A 125 16.62 22.64 -16.84
C GLY A 125 15.28 22.76 -16.09
N GLY A 126 14.17 22.88 -16.81
CA GLY A 126 12.83 22.97 -16.25
C GLY A 126 12.29 21.64 -15.71
N LEU A 127 11.05 21.67 -15.24
CA LEU A 127 10.34 20.48 -14.80
C LEU A 127 9.88 19.62 -15.97
N GLN A 128 9.94 18.30 -15.81
CA GLN A 128 9.40 17.33 -16.74
C GLN A 128 8.69 16.21 -15.98
N GLY A 129 7.50 15.84 -16.44
CA GLY A 129 6.79 14.66 -15.97
C GLY A 129 7.21 13.42 -16.76
N SER A 130 7.51 12.34 -16.03
CA SER A 130 7.69 11.00 -16.56
C SER A 130 6.47 10.17 -16.20
N LEU A 131 5.66 9.81 -17.20
CA LEU A 131 4.50 8.94 -17.01
C LEU A 131 4.94 7.49 -17.16
N VAL A 132 4.84 6.72 -16.08
CA VAL A 132 5.19 5.30 -16.04
C VAL A 132 3.89 4.50 -15.89
N GLN A 133 3.71 3.48 -16.72
CA GLN A 133 2.66 2.48 -16.49
C GLN A 133 3.15 1.46 -15.47
N ASP A 134 2.36 1.24 -14.43
CA ASP A 134 2.71 0.37 -13.31
C ASP A 134 2.14 -1.04 -13.54
N ASP A 135 3.02 -2.03 -13.58
CA ASP A 135 2.62 -3.44 -13.55
C ASP A 135 2.33 -3.87 -12.10
N LEU A 136 1.05 -3.83 -11.75
CA LEU A 136 0.54 -4.25 -10.45
C LEU A 136 0.00 -5.70 -10.47
N SER A 137 0.44 -6.52 -11.43
CA SER A 137 0.13 -7.95 -11.42
C SER A 137 0.70 -8.61 -10.16
N ALA A 138 -0.03 -9.63 -9.67
CA ALA A 138 0.37 -10.36 -8.48
C ALA A 138 1.73 -11.05 -8.69
N PRO A 139 2.68 -10.92 -7.74
CA PRO A 139 3.93 -11.66 -7.80
C PRO A 139 3.71 -13.16 -7.58
N ALA A 140 4.74 -13.97 -7.87
CA ALA A 140 4.73 -15.37 -7.49
C ALA A 140 4.53 -15.56 -5.98
N ALA A 141 3.92 -16.69 -5.58
CA ALA A 141 3.71 -17.00 -4.17
C ALA A 141 5.05 -17.00 -3.40
N GLY A 142 5.08 -16.33 -2.24
CA GLY A 142 6.30 -16.15 -1.45
C GLY A 142 7.21 -15.01 -1.91
N ASN A 143 6.89 -14.31 -3.00
CA ASN A 143 7.65 -13.17 -3.51
C ASN A 143 6.89 -11.85 -3.35
N GLY A 144 7.64 -10.75 -3.33
CA GLY A 144 7.14 -9.41 -3.64
C GLY A 144 7.88 -8.82 -4.84
N ARG A 145 7.44 -7.65 -5.29
CA ARG A 145 8.04 -6.88 -6.39
C ARG A 145 8.62 -5.58 -5.88
N VAL A 146 9.79 -5.22 -6.37
CA VAL A 146 10.45 -3.95 -6.04
C VAL A 146 10.92 -3.29 -7.33
N ARG A 147 10.72 -1.97 -7.44
CA ARG A 147 11.40 -1.13 -8.42
C ARG A 147 12.11 0.04 -7.74
N VAL A 148 13.01 0.68 -8.46
CA VAL A 148 13.71 1.88 -8.00
C VAL A 148 13.25 3.09 -8.81
N VAL A 149 12.92 4.17 -8.11
CA VAL A 149 12.73 5.51 -8.71
C VAL A 149 13.94 6.34 -8.32
N GLN A 150 14.79 6.68 -9.28
CA GLN A 150 15.94 7.54 -9.03
C GLN A 150 15.51 9.01 -9.15
N GLY A 151 15.40 9.67 -8.00
CA GLY A 151 15.06 11.09 -7.88
C GLY A 151 16.17 11.96 -7.29
N SER A 152 17.40 11.45 -7.16
CA SER A 152 18.56 12.20 -6.66
C SER A 152 19.30 12.86 -7.83
N ALA A 153 19.28 14.19 -7.88
CA ALA A 153 19.88 14.97 -8.96
C ALA A 153 21.36 15.27 -8.72
N ALA A 154 21.78 15.41 -7.46
CA ALA A 154 23.15 15.69 -7.05
C ALA A 154 24.01 14.42 -7.03
N LEU A 155 23.41 13.26 -6.72
CA LEU A 155 24.08 11.96 -6.74
C LEU A 155 23.46 11.10 -7.86
N THR A 156 24.03 11.19 -9.06
CA THR A 156 23.64 10.43 -10.25
C THR A 156 24.88 10.10 -11.10
N PRO A 157 24.95 8.92 -11.76
CA PRO A 157 24.00 7.82 -11.68
C PRO A 157 24.13 7.02 -10.37
N VAL A 158 23.05 6.37 -9.95
CA VAL A 158 23.00 5.52 -8.75
C VAL A 158 23.00 4.04 -9.11
N SER A 159 23.90 3.28 -8.52
CA SER A 159 23.84 1.82 -8.51
C SER A 159 23.30 1.32 -7.17
N VAL A 160 22.53 0.23 -7.22
CA VAL A 160 21.97 -0.44 -6.05
C VAL A 160 22.41 -1.89 -6.09
N ALA A 161 23.00 -2.39 -5.02
CA ALA A 161 23.42 -3.78 -4.88
C ALA A 161 22.91 -4.38 -3.56
N GLY A 162 22.70 -5.69 -3.54
CA GLY A 162 22.52 -6.43 -2.29
C GLY A 162 23.81 -6.52 -1.48
N GLN A 163 23.73 -6.96 -0.22
CA GLN A 163 24.91 -7.19 0.63
C GLN A 163 25.87 -8.25 0.09
N ASP A 164 25.37 -9.20 -0.69
CA ASP A 164 26.17 -10.20 -1.41
C ASP A 164 26.98 -9.60 -2.58
N GLY A 165 26.83 -8.29 -2.83
CA GLY A 165 27.47 -7.57 -3.93
C GLY A 165 26.74 -7.74 -5.26
N LYS A 166 25.63 -8.48 -5.30
CA LYS A 166 24.85 -8.66 -6.52
C LYS A 166 24.17 -7.34 -6.91
N SER A 167 24.45 -6.89 -8.13
CA SER A 167 23.83 -5.67 -8.66
C SER A 167 22.33 -5.88 -8.89
N VAL A 168 21.52 -4.97 -8.34
CA VAL A 168 20.06 -4.87 -8.53
C VAL A 168 19.76 -3.80 -9.56
N VAL A 169 20.46 -2.67 -9.48
CA VAL A 169 20.39 -1.56 -10.43
C VAL A 169 21.81 -1.13 -10.76
N ASN A 170 22.12 -1.02 -12.04
CA ASN A 170 23.43 -0.56 -12.49
C ASN A 170 23.31 0.83 -13.14
N GLY A 171 23.74 1.87 -12.41
CA GLY A 171 23.86 3.21 -12.95
C GLY A 171 22.55 3.87 -13.39
N ALA A 172 21.50 3.82 -12.57
CA ALA A 172 20.26 4.56 -12.81
C ALA A 172 20.51 6.07 -12.83
N ALA A 173 20.20 6.71 -13.96
CA ALA A 173 20.29 8.16 -14.11
C ALA A 173 19.15 8.88 -13.37
N TYR A 174 19.35 10.15 -13.04
CA TYR A 174 18.30 11.01 -12.52
C TYR A 174 17.08 11.07 -13.45
N GLY A 175 15.90 10.85 -12.86
CA GLY A 175 14.63 10.78 -13.59
C GLY A 175 14.27 9.41 -14.12
N SER A 176 15.10 8.37 -13.88
CA SER A 176 14.80 7.01 -14.30
C SER A 176 13.92 6.27 -13.29
N THR A 177 13.09 5.37 -13.80
CA THR A 177 12.32 4.41 -13.02
C THR A 177 12.57 3.03 -13.62
N THR A 178 13.04 2.10 -12.79
CA THR A 178 13.32 0.73 -13.26
C THR A 178 12.02 -0.05 -13.46
N PRO A 179 12.03 -1.13 -14.25
CA PRO A 179 11.00 -2.16 -14.16
C PRO A 179 10.94 -2.75 -12.75
N TYR A 180 9.81 -3.38 -12.42
CA TYR A 180 9.69 -4.20 -11.23
C TYR A 180 10.52 -5.48 -11.37
N THR A 181 11.21 -5.84 -10.29
CA THR A 181 11.91 -7.11 -10.13
C THR A 181 11.25 -7.88 -9.00
N GLU A 182 11.00 -9.18 -9.20
CA GLU A 182 10.54 -10.05 -8.13
C GLU A 182 11.69 -10.46 -7.20
N LEU A 183 11.43 -10.41 -5.91
CA LEU A 183 12.33 -10.82 -4.84
C LEU A 183 11.57 -11.70 -3.86
N PRO A 184 12.19 -12.77 -3.33
CA PRO A 184 11.64 -13.51 -2.19
C PRO A 184 11.26 -12.56 -1.04
N GLU A 185 10.20 -12.90 -0.32
CA GLU A 185 9.86 -12.19 0.91
C GLU A 185 11.01 -12.23 1.91
N GLY A 186 11.20 -11.13 2.61
CA GLY A 186 12.27 -10.97 3.57
C GLY A 186 12.80 -9.56 3.65
N ARG A 187 13.85 -9.42 4.46
CA ARG A 187 14.54 -8.15 4.69
C ARG A 187 15.76 -8.07 3.79
N TRP A 188 15.78 -7.09 2.90
CA TRP A 188 16.81 -6.92 1.88
C TRP A 188 17.68 -5.71 2.21
N PRO A 189 18.87 -5.90 2.79
CA PRO A 189 19.83 -4.82 2.97
C PRO A 189 20.42 -4.43 1.61
N LEU A 190 20.46 -3.12 1.35
CA LEU A 190 20.88 -2.54 0.09
C LEU A 190 22.06 -1.59 0.31
N LYS A 191 23.01 -1.64 -0.61
CA LYS A 191 24.10 -0.68 -0.75
C LYS A 191 23.84 0.18 -1.97
N LEU A 192 23.72 1.49 -1.77
CA LEU A 192 23.57 2.47 -2.82
C LEU A 192 24.90 3.18 -3.04
N THR A 193 25.33 3.29 -4.30
CA THR A 193 26.57 3.97 -4.66
C THR A 193 26.35 4.97 -5.78
N SER A 194 26.99 6.12 -5.68
CA SER A 194 27.04 7.14 -6.72
C SER A 194 28.34 7.90 -6.60
N GLY A 195 29.23 7.77 -7.59
CA GLY A 195 30.59 8.30 -7.50
C GLY A 195 31.32 7.74 -6.27
N GLY A 196 31.90 8.63 -5.46
CA GLY A 196 32.58 8.28 -4.20
C GLY A 196 31.65 8.11 -3.00
N THR A 197 30.36 8.41 -3.14
CA THR A 197 29.39 8.35 -2.05
C THR A 197 28.78 6.97 -1.94
N THR A 198 28.72 6.44 -0.72
CA THR A 198 28.03 5.20 -0.37
C THR A 198 26.98 5.48 0.69
N SER A 199 25.80 4.89 0.54
CA SER A 199 24.74 4.92 1.54
C SER A 199 24.15 3.52 1.69
N GLU A 200 23.70 3.20 2.89
CA GLU A 200 23.06 1.92 3.20
C GLU A 200 21.57 2.11 3.40
N SER A 201 20.81 1.10 3.03
CA SER A 201 19.36 1.07 3.17
C SER A 201 18.90 -0.35 3.44
N THR A 202 17.62 -0.52 3.77
CA THR A 202 16.97 -1.80 3.83
C THR A 202 15.55 -1.67 3.30
N VAL A 203 15.14 -2.64 2.47
CA VAL A 203 13.74 -2.78 2.03
C VAL A 203 13.16 -4.08 2.56
N ASP A 204 11.99 -3.99 3.19
CA ASP A 204 11.23 -5.16 3.64
C ASP A 204 10.26 -5.58 2.54
N VAL A 205 10.56 -6.71 1.89
CA VAL A 205 9.72 -7.30 0.85
C VAL A 205 8.75 -8.26 1.52
N LYS A 206 7.44 -8.02 1.36
CA LYS A 206 6.41 -8.93 1.85
C LYS A 206 5.87 -9.77 0.70
N ALA A 207 5.52 -11.03 0.94
CA ALA A 207 4.83 -11.83 -0.06
C ALA A 207 3.56 -11.10 -0.56
N GLY A 208 3.37 -11.07 -1.88
CA GLY A 208 2.25 -10.40 -2.52
C GLY A 208 2.39 -8.88 -2.63
N SER A 209 3.43 -8.25 -2.08
CA SER A 209 3.60 -6.80 -2.15
C SER A 209 4.25 -6.34 -3.46
N THR A 210 3.87 -5.16 -3.93
CA THR A 210 4.60 -4.41 -4.95
C THR A 210 5.07 -3.09 -4.33
N THR A 211 6.33 -2.71 -4.52
CA THR A 211 6.98 -1.60 -3.80
C THR A 211 7.82 -0.74 -4.74
N SER A 212 7.71 0.58 -4.61
CA SER A 212 8.64 1.53 -5.20
C SER A 212 9.62 2.00 -4.14
N LEU A 213 10.91 1.76 -4.34
CA LEU A 213 11.98 2.34 -3.56
C LEU A 213 12.36 3.69 -4.18
N LEU A 214 11.91 4.76 -3.56
CA LEU A 214 12.27 6.12 -3.92
C LEU A 214 13.69 6.39 -3.43
N VAL A 215 14.57 6.82 -4.33
CA VAL A 215 15.95 7.20 -4.00
C VAL A 215 16.09 8.71 -4.18
N THR A 216 16.27 9.42 -3.07
CA THR A 216 16.38 10.89 -3.00
C THR A 216 17.70 11.30 -2.35
N GLU A 217 18.00 12.60 -2.32
CA GLU A 217 19.18 13.17 -1.64
C GLU A 217 18.80 13.94 -0.37
N ASN A 218 19.68 13.90 0.65
CA ASN A 218 19.50 14.65 1.90
C ASN A 218 20.69 15.60 2.20
N GLY A 219 21.40 16.04 1.16
CA GLY A 219 22.52 16.97 1.24
C GLY A 219 23.89 16.32 1.53
N THR A 220 23.93 15.18 2.22
CA THR A 220 25.18 14.45 2.53
C THR A 220 25.26 13.06 1.90
N GLY A 221 24.13 12.50 1.48
CA GLY A 221 24.08 11.18 0.85
C GLY A 221 22.75 10.88 0.18
N LEU A 222 22.56 9.60 -0.13
CA LEU A 222 21.30 9.07 -0.65
C LEU A 222 20.39 8.70 0.51
N LYS A 223 19.12 9.10 0.43
CA LYS A 223 18.03 8.63 1.28
C LYS A 223 17.16 7.70 0.44
N THR A 224 16.63 6.65 1.08
CA THR A 224 15.63 5.79 0.46
C THR A 224 14.30 5.86 1.21
N GLU A 225 13.20 5.78 0.49
CA GLU A 225 11.86 5.65 1.06
C GLU A 225 11.08 4.60 0.28
N ALA A 226 10.59 3.56 0.96
CA ALA A 226 9.80 2.52 0.33
C ALA A 226 8.32 2.89 0.41
N ILE A 227 7.64 2.94 -0.73
CA ILE A 227 6.20 3.15 -0.82
C ILE A 227 5.54 1.91 -1.43
N ALA A 228 4.41 1.51 -0.85
CA ALA A 228 3.62 0.41 -1.40
C ALA A 228 2.96 0.85 -2.72
N ASP A 229 3.01 -0.03 -3.70
CA ASP A 229 2.38 0.12 -5.00
C ASP A 229 1.22 -0.84 -5.10
N GLY A 230 0.02 -0.29 -5.01
CA GLY A 230 -1.21 -1.06 -4.92
C GLY A 230 -2.24 -0.23 -4.19
N ALA A 231 -3.51 -0.55 -4.40
CA ALA A 231 -4.53 0.02 -3.56
C ALA A 231 -4.48 -0.66 -2.18
N THR A 232 -3.80 -0.02 -1.22
CA THR A 232 -4.49 0.13 0.05
C THR A 232 -5.63 1.08 -0.29
N LEU A 233 -6.81 0.54 -0.62
CA LEU A 233 -7.98 1.38 -0.81
C LEU A 233 -8.08 2.21 0.49
N PRO A 234 -8.02 3.55 0.43
CA PRO A 234 -8.59 4.34 1.52
C PRO A 234 -10.00 3.79 1.72
N ASP A 235 -10.47 3.70 2.97
CA ASP A 235 -11.90 3.49 3.21
C ASP A 235 -12.66 4.35 2.19
N PRO A 236 -13.57 3.75 1.38
CA PRO A 236 -14.27 4.51 0.38
C PRO A 236 -14.80 5.78 1.05
N PRO A 237 -14.64 6.97 0.44
CA PRO A 237 -15.20 8.17 1.04
C PRO A 237 -16.67 7.85 1.34
N LYS A 238 -17.11 8.10 2.57
CA LYS A 238 -18.51 7.93 2.99
C LYS A 238 -19.38 8.91 2.22
N LEU A 239 -19.53 8.69 0.93
CA LEU A 239 -20.58 9.23 0.10
C LEU A 239 -21.72 8.23 0.22
N GLY A 240 -22.32 8.25 1.41
CA GLY A 240 -23.60 7.63 1.62
C GLY A 240 -24.60 8.33 0.73
N VAL A 241 -24.96 7.68 -0.36
CA VAL A 241 -26.34 7.70 -0.82
C VAL A 241 -26.83 6.27 -0.74
N GLU A 242 -27.66 6.03 0.27
CA GLU A 242 -28.59 4.93 0.37
C GLU A 242 -29.32 4.79 -0.97
N THR A 243 -28.82 3.93 -1.85
CA THR A 243 -29.62 3.41 -2.95
C THR A 243 -29.94 1.98 -2.58
N GLY A 244 -31.14 1.84 -2.01
CA GLY A 244 -31.63 0.65 -1.36
C GLY A 244 -31.64 -0.59 -2.25
N GLY A 245 -31.58 -1.73 -1.58
CA GLY A 245 -31.66 -3.04 -2.19
C GLY A 245 -31.24 -4.13 -1.21
N GLY A 246 -32.03 -4.33 -0.15
CA GLY A 246 -31.72 -5.32 0.88
C GLY A 246 -32.91 -5.68 1.76
N GLY A 247 -34.09 -5.87 1.15
CA GLY A 247 -35.22 -6.47 1.86
C GLY A 247 -35.00 -7.97 2.04
N THR A 248 -34.35 -8.35 3.14
CA THR A 248 -34.59 -9.57 3.95
C THR A 248 -33.56 -9.62 5.09
N ALA A 249 -33.84 -8.91 6.17
CA ALA A 249 -33.27 -9.25 7.48
C ALA A 249 -34.39 -9.86 8.33
N PRO A 250 -34.18 -11.02 8.99
CA PRO A 250 -35.09 -11.43 10.05
C PRO A 250 -35.03 -10.41 11.18
N GLU A 251 -36.19 -10.12 11.76
CA GLU A 251 -36.38 -9.14 12.83
C GLU A 251 -35.34 -9.27 13.94
N SER A 252 -34.87 -8.11 14.39
CA SER A 252 -34.01 -7.97 15.55
C SER A 252 -34.68 -8.56 16.78
N VAL A 253 -34.16 -9.68 17.27
CA VAL A 253 -34.50 -10.17 18.60
C VAL A 253 -34.04 -9.11 19.61
N PRO A 254 -34.94 -8.54 20.41
CA PRO A 254 -34.60 -7.39 21.24
C PRO A 254 -33.71 -7.81 22.42
N TRP A 255 -32.71 -6.98 22.69
CA TRP A 255 -31.57 -7.15 23.60
C TRP A 255 -31.90 -7.45 25.07
N TRP A 256 -33.17 -7.41 25.48
CA TRP A 256 -33.61 -7.73 26.84
C TRP A 256 -33.75 -9.24 27.10
N LEU A 257 -33.66 -10.09 26.07
CA LEU A 257 -33.62 -11.55 26.23
C LEU A 257 -32.24 -12.09 26.70
N PHE A 258 -31.22 -11.23 26.86
CA PHE A 258 -29.89 -11.61 27.38
C PHE A 258 -29.67 -11.31 28.88
N VAL A 259 -30.71 -10.93 29.64
CA VAL A 259 -30.61 -10.74 31.10
C VAL A 259 -31.31 -11.89 31.83
N LEU A 260 -30.58 -12.99 32.04
CA LEU A 260 -30.66 -13.99 33.13
C LEU A 260 -29.77 -15.18 32.71
N PRO A 261 -29.00 -15.88 33.60
CA PRO A 261 -29.08 -15.89 35.07
C PRO A 261 -27.71 -15.83 35.80
N VAL A 262 -27.62 -15.17 36.95
CA VAL A 262 -26.66 -15.55 38.02
C VAL A 262 -27.36 -15.45 39.37
N ALA A 263 -28.20 -16.44 39.64
CA ALA A 263 -28.57 -16.79 41.00
C ALA A 263 -28.96 -18.27 40.99
N LEU A 264 -28.11 -19.11 41.59
CA LEU A 264 -28.41 -20.33 42.33
C LEU A 264 -27.34 -21.42 42.10
N ALA A 265 -26.15 -21.22 42.69
CA ALA A 265 -25.20 -22.30 42.94
C ALA A 265 -24.28 -21.97 44.14
N LEU A 266 -24.87 -21.53 45.26
CA LEU A 266 -24.19 -21.42 46.55
C LEU A 266 -25.09 -22.02 47.64
N LEU A 267 -25.18 -23.34 47.65
CA LEU A 267 -25.68 -24.23 48.71
C LEU A 267 -25.96 -25.54 47.97
N VAL A 268 -25.03 -26.48 47.88
CA VAL A 268 -24.88 -27.55 48.86
C VAL A 268 -23.57 -28.27 48.52
N PHE A 269 -22.51 -28.01 49.29
CA PHE A 269 -21.50 -29.02 49.64
C PHE A 269 -20.82 -28.57 50.93
N ARG A 270 -21.63 -28.49 51.99
CA ARG A 270 -21.13 -28.44 53.37
C ARG A 270 -20.58 -29.83 53.68
N ARG A 271 -19.28 -30.03 53.46
CA ARG A 271 -18.55 -31.21 53.98
C ARG A 271 -18.69 -31.22 55.51
N ARG A 272 -19.11 -32.37 56.05
CA ARG A 272 -19.11 -32.68 57.49
C ARG A 272 -17.71 -33.17 57.95
N PRO A 273 -17.40 -33.05 59.26
CA PRO A 273 -16.05 -33.17 59.85
C PRO A 273 -15.73 -34.65 60.19
N ALA A 274 -14.60 -35.10 60.74
CA ALA A 274 -13.58 -34.50 61.60
C ALA A 274 -12.32 -35.39 61.61
N HIS A 275 -11.18 -34.85 62.05
CA HIS A 275 -10.25 -35.59 62.92
C HIS A 275 -9.36 -34.58 63.66
N ASP A 276 -9.57 -34.41 64.97
CA ASP A 276 -8.51 -34.65 65.96
C ASP A 276 -9.04 -34.68 67.40
N ARG A 277 -8.65 -35.75 68.09
CA ARG A 277 -8.81 -36.17 69.50
C ARG A 277 -10.16 -36.71 69.97
#